data_AF-Q7V6K1-F1
#
_entry.id   AF-Q7V6K1-F1
#
_cell.length_a   1.000
_cell.length_b   1.000
_cell.length_c   1.000
_cell.angle_alpha   90.00
_cell.angle_beta   90.00
_cell.angle_gamma   90.00
#
_symmetry.space_group_name_H-M   'P 1'
#
loop_
_entity.id
_entity.type
_entity.pdbx_description
1 polymer ?
#
loop_
_entity_poly.entity_id
_entity_poly.type
_entity_poly.pdbx_seq_one_letter_code
_entity_poly.pdbx_strand_id
1 'polypeptide(L)'
;MNLNLRKRLQNLKLVAGLANFLKDPGLDSVFAVAGSLQDSSLAEKMERHLMANARFKAIVDEGWRPKPIDLNDLQKLPQGSLGRSYADQLLSQGIDPNALIDPTPVTSPKEFIVHRLKETHDIVHVLTGFGIDGVSELGLQGFNLAQNHSPLAVMLIFGGMLNALQDDEPLGPLLQALSQGFQMGLDADLVIAHKLEEGWERPLVQWREELRLPHPNAS
;
A
#
# COMPACT_ATOMS: atom_id res chain seq x y z
N MET A 1 25.87 15.52 27.17
CA MET A 1 25.80 14.57 26.03
C MET A 1 24.52 13.76 26.19
N ASN A 2 23.39 14.28 25.69
CA ASN A 2 22.07 13.67 25.87
C ASN A 2 21.92 12.57 24.81
N LEU A 3 22.38 11.35 25.15
CA LEU A 3 22.28 10.19 24.28
C LEU A 3 20.79 9.95 23.96
N ASN A 4 20.45 9.98 22.67
CA ASN A 4 19.08 9.91 22.17
C ASN A 4 18.49 8.50 22.37
N LEU A 5 18.16 8.19 23.62
CA LEU A 5 17.68 6.90 24.10
C LEU A 5 16.40 6.47 23.35
N ARG A 6 15.54 7.43 23.00
CA ARG A 6 14.35 7.22 22.16
C ARG A 6 14.72 6.70 20.77
N LYS A 7 15.69 7.33 20.10
CA LYS A 7 16.17 6.88 18.78
C LYS A 7 16.82 5.49 18.83
N ARG A 8 17.55 5.17 19.90
CA ARG A 8 18.13 3.82 20.09
C ARG A 8 17.07 2.75 20.34
N LEU A 9 16.08 3.04 21.19
CA LEU A 9 14.94 2.14 21.44
C LEU A 9 14.12 1.90 20.17
N GLN A 10 13.91 2.93 19.37
CA GLN A 10 13.22 2.82 18.08
C GLN A 10 14.00 1.95 17.08
N ASN A 11 15.31 2.16 16.94
CA ASN A 11 16.14 1.32 16.08
C ASN A 11 16.13 -0.16 16.51
N LEU A 12 16.12 -0.44 17.82
CA LEU A 12 16.03 -1.81 18.33
C LEU A 12 14.67 -2.45 18.02
N LYS A 13 13.57 -1.71 18.14
CA LYS A 13 12.23 -2.18 17.74
C LYS A 13 12.15 -2.48 16.25
N LEU A 14 12.76 -1.65 15.41
CA LEU A 14 12.83 -1.87 13.96
C LEU A 14 13.60 -3.13 13.60
N VAL A 15 14.77 -3.35 14.22
CA VAL A 15 15.57 -4.56 14.02
C VAL A 15 14.84 -5.81 14.52
N ALA A 16 14.17 -5.73 15.68
CA ALA A 16 13.40 -6.85 16.20
C ALA A 16 12.15 -7.16 15.34
N GLY A 17 11.45 -6.14 14.86
CA GLY A 17 10.33 -6.29 13.94
C GLY A 17 10.76 -6.91 12.62
N LEU A 18 11.89 -6.45 12.06
CA LEU A 18 12.48 -7.04 10.85
C LEU A 18 12.92 -8.49 11.07
N ALA A 19 13.55 -8.80 12.20
CA ALA A 19 13.99 -10.16 12.51
C ALA A 19 12.81 -11.14 12.70
N ASN A 20 11.68 -10.65 13.22
CA ASN A 20 10.46 -11.44 13.31
C ASN A 20 9.77 -11.59 11.96
N PHE A 21 9.71 -10.54 11.14
CA PHE A 21 9.19 -10.60 9.78
C PHE A 21 9.97 -11.59 8.90
N LEU A 22 11.30 -11.60 9.00
CA LEU A 22 12.15 -12.55 8.28
C LEU A 22 11.99 -14.00 8.76
N LYS A 23 11.49 -14.23 9.97
CA LYS A 23 11.25 -15.58 10.52
C LYS A 23 9.86 -16.11 10.23
N ASP A 24 8.87 -15.22 10.16
CA ASP A 24 7.47 -15.54 9.89
C ASP A 24 6.81 -14.33 9.18
N PRO A 25 6.80 -14.30 7.83
CA PRO A 25 6.34 -13.17 7.05
C PRO A 25 4.80 -13.05 6.97
N GLY A 26 4.08 -13.55 7.99
CA GLY A 26 2.64 -13.40 8.10
C GLY A 26 2.19 -11.94 8.34
N LEU A 27 0.90 -11.68 8.11
CA LEU A 27 0.31 -10.33 8.24
C LEU A 27 0.56 -9.69 9.62
N ASP A 28 0.58 -10.47 10.69
CA ASP A 28 0.84 -9.98 12.05
C ASP A 28 2.24 -9.36 12.20
N SER A 29 3.25 -9.92 11.53
CA SER A 29 4.62 -9.40 11.58
C SER A 29 4.74 -8.11 10.76
N VAL A 30 4.03 -8.01 9.63
CA VAL A 30 3.91 -6.77 8.84
C VAL A 30 3.27 -5.66 9.68
N PHE A 31 2.16 -5.95 10.37
CA PHE A 31 1.50 -4.98 11.24
C PHE A 31 2.38 -4.56 12.42
N ALA A 32 3.14 -5.48 13.00
CA ALA A 32 4.09 -5.17 14.06
C ALA A 32 5.21 -4.23 13.57
N VAL A 33 5.76 -4.48 12.37
CA VAL A 33 6.76 -3.59 11.75
C VAL A 33 6.16 -2.21 11.47
N ALA A 34 4.96 -2.15 10.88
CA ALA A 34 4.26 -0.90 10.61
C ALA A 34 4.02 -0.09 11.90
N GLY A 35 3.53 -0.73 12.96
CA GLY A 35 3.32 -0.10 14.27
C GLY A 35 4.63 0.41 14.89
N SER A 36 5.75 -0.31 14.69
CA SER A 36 7.06 0.14 15.19
C SER A 36 7.60 1.39 14.46
N LEU A 37 7.19 1.57 13.20
CA LEU A 37 7.59 2.70 12.34
C LEU A 37 6.74 3.94 12.57
N GLN A 38 5.51 3.79 13.07
CA GLN A 38 4.52 4.86 13.17
C GLN A 38 5.12 6.10 13.87
N ASP A 39 5.74 5.98 15.04
CA ASP A 39 6.33 7.13 15.78
C ASP A 39 7.77 7.48 15.39
N SER A 40 8.18 7.18 14.16
CA SER A 40 9.55 7.42 13.71
C SER A 40 9.72 8.70 12.89
N SER A 41 10.94 9.22 12.89
CA SER A 41 11.34 10.29 11.96
C SER A 41 11.20 9.91 10.48
N LEU A 42 11.08 8.61 10.16
CA LEU A 42 10.79 8.15 8.81
C LEU A 42 9.30 8.34 8.47
N ALA A 43 8.41 8.03 9.41
CA ALA A 43 6.98 8.30 9.26
C ALA A 43 6.69 9.81 9.14
N GLU A 44 7.39 10.66 9.90
CA GLU A 44 7.29 12.11 9.76
C GLU A 44 7.73 12.62 8.37
N LYS A 45 8.69 11.95 7.72
CA LYS A 45 9.11 12.28 6.35
C LYS A 45 8.06 11.86 5.33
N MET A 46 7.49 10.67 5.47
CA MET A 46 6.36 10.21 4.66
C MET A 46 5.17 11.17 4.80
N GLU A 47 4.81 11.55 6.03
CA GLU A 47 3.74 12.50 6.28
C GLU A 47 3.99 13.85 5.58
N ARG A 48 5.18 14.43 5.73
CA ARG A 48 5.51 15.69 5.04
C ARG A 48 5.46 15.58 3.52
N HIS A 49 5.89 14.45 2.96
CA HIS A 49 5.80 14.18 1.52
C HIS A 49 4.35 14.14 1.04
N LEU A 50 3.51 13.35 1.70
CA LEU A 50 2.11 13.18 1.34
C LEU A 50 1.30 14.48 1.54
N MET A 51 1.51 15.19 2.65
CA MET A 51 0.83 16.45 2.95
C MET A 51 1.26 17.62 2.06
N ALA A 52 2.38 17.51 1.33
CA ALA A 52 2.78 18.49 0.32
C ALA A 52 1.92 18.39 -0.95
N ASN A 53 1.24 17.27 -1.18
CA ASN A 53 0.28 17.13 -2.27
C ASN A 53 -1.05 17.81 -1.88
N ALA A 54 -1.47 18.83 -2.64
CA ALA A 54 -2.66 19.62 -2.32
C ALA A 54 -3.96 18.80 -2.31
N ARG A 55 -4.10 17.81 -3.20
CA ARG A 55 -5.27 16.93 -3.27
C ARG A 55 -5.32 15.99 -2.06
N PHE A 56 -4.18 15.41 -1.69
CA PHE A 56 -4.09 14.56 -0.50
C PHE A 56 -4.38 15.36 0.77
N LYS A 57 -3.81 16.56 0.90
CA LYS A 57 -4.10 17.45 2.03
C LYS A 57 -5.61 17.74 2.13
N ALA A 58 -6.29 17.98 1.01
CA ALA A 58 -7.72 18.27 1.01
C ALA A 58 -8.56 17.13 1.59
N ILE A 59 -8.26 15.87 1.23
CA ILE A 59 -9.01 14.72 1.78
C ILE A 59 -8.70 14.47 3.27
N VAL A 60 -7.48 14.79 3.72
CA VAL A 60 -7.09 14.74 5.13
C VAL A 60 -7.84 15.80 5.93
N ASP A 61 -7.88 17.05 5.44
CA ASP A 61 -8.58 18.16 6.09
C ASP A 61 -10.10 17.92 6.16
N GLU A 62 -10.67 17.26 5.15
CA GLU A 62 -12.07 16.82 5.13
C GLU A 62 -12.35 15.70 6.14
N GLY A 63 -11.31 14.95 6.54
CA GLY A 63 -11.47 13.71 7.31
C GLY A 63 -12.19 12.62 6.51
N TRP A 64 -12.03 12.63 5.18
CA TRP A 64 -12.77 11.75 4.29
C TRP A 64 -12.38 10.27 4.51
N ARG A 65 -13.37 9.41 4.67
CA ARG A 65 -13.22 7.95 4.79
C ARG A 65 -14.29 7.26 3.95
N PRO A 66 -14.00 6.10 3.34
CA PRO A 66 -15.00 5.35 2.61
C PRO A 66 -16.10 4.82 3.53
N LYS A 67 -17.28 4.57 2.96
CA LYS A 67 -18.32 3.79 3.64
C LYS A 67 -17.90 2.31 3.71
N PRO A 68 -18.48 1.52 4.65
CA PRO A 68 -18.31 0.07 4.65
C PRO A 68 -18.60 -0.52 3.26
N ILE A 69 -17.74 -1.45 2.84
CA ILE A 69 -17.81 -2.06 1.51
C ILE A 69 -18.66 -3.32 1.56
N ASP A 70 -19.65 -3.43 0.67
CA ASP A 70 -20.41 -4.67 0.45
C ASP A 70 -19.96 -5.33 -0.87
N LEU A 71 -19.27 -6.47 -0.76
CA LEU A 71 -18.79 -7.20 -1.94
C LEU A 71 -19.93 -7.71 -2.83
N ASN A 72 -21.10 -8.01 -2.27
CA ASN A 72 -22.23 -8.47 -3.07
C ASN A 72 -22.75 -7.36 -3.98
N ASP A 73 -22.69 -6.11 -3.52
CA ASP A 73 -23.08 -4.96 -4.34
C ASP A 73 -22.01 -4.66 -5.40
N LEU A 74 -20.73 -4.75 -5.03
CA LEU A 74 -19.64 -4.56 -5.99
C LEU A 74 -19.61 -5.65 -7.09
N GLN A 75 -19.97 -6.89 -6.79
CA GLN A 75 -20.08 -7.97 -7.78
C GLN A 75 -21.13 -7.72 -8.86
N LYS A 76 -22.18 -6.95 -8.55
CA LYS A 76 -23.26 -6.62 -9.50
C LYS A 76 -22.84 -5.54 -10.50
N LEU A 77 -21.71 -4.88 -10.26
CA LEU A 77 -21.22 -3.80 -11.11
C LEU A 77 -20.74 -4.32 -12.48
N PRO A 78 -20.68 -3.45 -13.51
CA PRO A 78 -20.27 -3.84 -14.85
C PRO A 78 -18.88 -4.49 -14.90
N GLN A 79 -18.73 -5.50 -15.76
CA GLN A 79 -17.42 -6.12 -15.99
C GLN A 79 -16.41 -5.05 -16.44
N GLY A 80 -15.22 -5.07 -15.84
CA GLY A 80 -14.17 -4.08 -16.12
C GLY A 80 -14.30 -2.76 -15.37
N SER A 81 -15.31 -2.61 -14.50
CA SER A 81 -15.34 -1.53 -13.51
C SER A 81 -14.36 -1.78 -12.36
N LEU A 82 -13.99 -0.71 -11.65
CA LEU A 82 -13.12 -0.81 -10.47
C LEU A 82 -13.72 -1.75 -9.41
N GLY A 83 -14.98 -1.53 -9.06
CA GLY A 83 -15.65 -2.28 -8.01
C GLY A 83 -15.81 -3.75 -8.34
N ARG A 84 -16.13 -4.08 -9.61
CA ARG A 84 -16.25 -5.48 -10.03
C ARG A 84 -14.91 -6.20 -9.91
N SER A 85 -13.84 -5.60 -10.44
CA SER A 85 -12.49 -6.20 -10.37
C SER A 85 -11.96 -6.30 -8.93
N TYR A 86 -12.25 -5.32 -8.09
CA TYR A 86 -11.90 -5.34 -6.67
C TYR A 86 -12.62 -6.47 -5.91
N ALA A 87 -13.92 -6.64 -6.13
CA ALA A 87 -14.68 -7.72 -5.51
C ALA A 87 -14.18 -9.11 -5.96
N ASP A 88 -13.94 -9.28 -7.26
CA ASP A 88 -13.42 -10.54 -7.81
C ASP A 88 -12.06 -10.92 -7.17
N GLN A 89 -11.15 -9.93 -7.01
CA GLN A 89 -9.86 -10.13 -6.36
C GLN A 89 -10.00 -10.52 -4.88
N LEU A 90 -10.78 -9.80 -4.09
CA LEU A 90 -10.94 -10.08 -2.66
C LEU A 90 -11.57 -11.45 -2.40
N LEU A 91 -12.54 -11.84 -3.23
CA LEU A 91 -13.20 -13.15 -3.12
C LEU A 91 -12.26 -14.29 -3.47
N SER A 92 -11.35 -14.11 -4.45
CA SER A 92 -10.32 -15.13 -4.74
C SER A 92 -9.34 -15.35 -3.58
N GLN A 93 -9.23 -14.38 -2.67
CA GLN A 93 -8.36 -14.44 -1.49
C GLN A 93 -9.08 -14.93 -0.24
N GLY A 94 -10.42 -15.01 -0.27
CA GLY A 94 -11.23 -15.30 0.92
C GLY A 94 -11.13 -14.21 1.99
N ILE A 95 -10.84 -12.96 1.61
CA ILE A 95 -10.75 -11.83 2.54
C ILE A 95 -12.15 -11.45 3.03
N ASP A 96 -12.31 -11.30 4.35
CA ASP A 96 -13.54 -10.77 4.94
C ASP A 96 -13.61 -9.26 4.72
N PRO A 97 -14.64 -8.75 4.00
CA PRO A 97 -14.79 -7.32 3.78
C PRO A 97 -14.97 -6.49 5.07
N ASN A 98 -15.40 -7.10 6.17
CA ASN A 98 -15.48 -6.41 7.47
C ASN A 98 -14.10 -6.05 8.04
N ALA A 99 -13.03 -6.70 7.57
CA ALA A 99 -11.67 -6.41 7.99
C ALA A 99 -11.01 -5.24 7.20
N LEU A 100 -11.64 -4.77 6.13
CA LEU A 100 -11.05 -3.79 5.21
C LEU A 100 -11.06 -2.36 5.78
N ILE A 101 -12.08 -2.02 6.57
CA ILE A 101 -12.26 -0.68 7.13
C ILE A 101 -12.13 -0.76 8.66
N ASP A 102 -10.99 -0.29 9.17
CA ASP A 102 -10.75 -0.18 10.62
C ASP A 102 -11.65 0.93 11.21
N PRO A 103 -12.54 0.62 12.17
CA PRO A 103 -13.50 1.56 12.75
C PRO A 103 -12.86 2.52 13.77
N THR A 104 -11.57 2.36 14.08
CA THR A 104 -10.87 3.22 15.04
C THR A 104 -10.96 4.68 14.59
N PRO A 105 -11.31 5.61 15.50
CA PRO A 105 -11.37 7.04 15.18
C PRO A 105 -10.01 7.56 14.71
N VAL A 106 -10.02 8.32 13.63
CA VAL A 106 -8.84 9.02 13.11
C VAL A 106 -8.84 10.44 13.63
N THR A 107 -7.79 10.80 14.37
CA THR A 107 -7.69 12.08 15.07
C THR A 107 -6.48 12.92 14.64
N SER A 108 -5.62 12.37 13.76
CA SER A 108 -4.44 13.07 13.24
C SER A 108 -4.16 12.73 11.76
N PRO A 109 -3.44 13.60 11.03
CA PRO A 109 -3.00 13.31 9.65
C PRO A 109 -2.21 12.01 9.53
N LYS A 110 -1.41 11.72 10.54
CA LYS A 110 -0.61 10.50 10.63
C LYS A 110 -1.47 9.24 10.73
N GLU A 111 -2.48 9.25 11.60
CA GLU A 111 -3.47 8.16 11.68
C GLU A 111 -4.24 8.04 10.37
N PHE A 112 -4.61 9.17 9.76
CA PHE A 112 -5.27 9.19 8.46
C PHE A 112 -4.44 8.48 7.39
N ILE A 113 -3.15 8.77 7.29
CA ILE A 113 -2.26 8.12 6.33
C ILE A 113 -2.23 6.61 6.53
N VAL A 114 -2.12 6.13 7.78
CA VAL A 114 -2.10 4.69 8.08
C VAL A 114 -3.41 4.03 7.64
N HIS A 115 -4.56 4.62 7.97
CA HIS A 115 -5.86 4.11 7.53
C HIS A 115 -5.98 4.14 6.01
N ARG A 116 -5.68 5.28 5.37
CA ARG A 116 -5.80 5.44 3.92
C ARG A 116 -4.96 4.43 3.16
N LEU A 117 -3.72 4.20 3.59
CA LEU A 117 -2.83 3.21 2.97
C LEU A 117 -3.39 1.78 3.08
N LYS A 118 -3.98 1.41 4.22
CA LYS A 118 -4.62 0.10 4.39
C LYS A 118 -5.88 -0.04 3.52
N GLU A 119 -6.77 0.94 3.58
CA GLU A 119 -8.05 0.92 2.87
C GLU A 119 -7.92 0.90 1.36
N THR A 120 -6.85 1.52 0.83
CA THR A 120 -6.61 1.57 -0.61
C THR A 120 -5.69 0.45 -1.11
N HIS A 121 -5.00 -0.29 -0.25
CA HIS A 121 -3.97 -1.25 -0.65
C HIS A 121 -4.45 -2.22 -1.74
N ASP A 122 -5.54 -2.95 -1.48
CA ASP A 122 -6.14 -3.88 -2.43
C ASP A 122 -6.69 -3.19 -3.69
N ILE A 123 -7.12 -1.93 -3.59
CA ILE A 123 -7.53 -1.13 -4.74
C ILE A 123 -6.32 -0.81 -5.63
N VAL A 124 -5.16 -0.52 -5.02
CA VAL A 124 -3.92 -0.25 -5.77
C VAL A 124 -3.46 -1.49 -6.54
N HIS A 125 -3.59 -2.70 -5.99
CA HIS A 125 -3.37 -3.95 -6.74
C HIS A 125 -4.19 -3.98 -8.04
N VAL A 126 -5.51 -3.76 -7.93
CA VAL A 126 -6.41 -3.74 -9.10
C VAL A 126 -6.00 -2.68 -10.12
N LEU A 127 -5.68 -1.46 -9.65
CA LEU A 127 -5.33 -0.35 -10.51
C LEU A 127 -4.01 -0.57 -11.25
N THR A 128 -2.99 -1.07 -10.55
CA THR A 128 -1.66 -1.33 -11.11
C THR A 128 -1.59 -2.62 -11.92
N GLY A 129 -2.48 -3.57 -11.66
CA GLY A 129 -2.48 -4.89 -12.28
C GLY A 129 -1.48 -5.87 -11.63
N PHE A 130 -0.83 -5.48 -10.54
CA PHE A 130 -0.05 -6.42 -9.73
C PHE A 130 -1.01 -7.39 -9.04
N GLY A 131 -0.76 -8.69 -9.23
CA GLY A 131 -1.43 -9.74 -8.48
C GLY A 131 -1.02 -9.75 -7.00
N ILE A 132 -1.24 -10.89 -6.36
CA ILE A 132 -1.05 -11.11 -4.92
C ILE A 132 0.02 -12.17 -4.62
N ASP A 133 0.72 -12.63 -5.66
CA ASP A 133 1.89 -13.48 -5.50
C ASP A 133 3.10 -12.66 -5.06
N GLY A 134 4.13 -13.32 -4.52
CA GLY A 134 5.31 -12.64 -3.97
C GLY A 134 6.05 -11.71 -4.95
N VAL A 135 6.04 -12.02 -6.26
CA VAL A 135 6.66 -11.15 -7.28
C VAL A 135 5.82 -9.90 -7.48
N SER A 136 4.52 -10.07 -7.62
CA SER A 136 3.58 -8.95 -7.75
C SER A 136 3.57 -8.04 -6.52
N GLU A 137 3.60 -8.62 -5.32
CA GLU A 137 3.71 -7.87 -4.06
C GLU A 137 4.95 -6.99 -4.01
N LEU A 138 6.09 -7.52 -4.43
CA LEU A 138 7.33 -6.76 -4.46
C LEU A 138 7.27 -5.59 -5.45
N GLY A 139 6.61 -5.79 -6.59
CA GLY A 139 6.28 -4.73 -7.54
C GLY A 139 5.42 -3.63 -6.91
N LEU A 140 4.36 -4.03 -6.19
CA LEU A 140 3.51 -3.07 -5.48
C LEU A 140 4.28 -2.33 -4.37
N GLN A 141 5.22 -2.98 -3.67
CA GLN A 141 6.08 -2.27 -2.71
C GLN A 141 6.98 -1.25 -3.40
N GLY A 142 7.48 -1.54 -4.60
CA GLY A 142 8.16 -0.56 -5.46
C GLY A 142 7.30 0.66 -5.75
N PHE A 143 6.04 0.43 -6.14
CA PHE A 143 5.05 1.48 -6.38
C PHE A 143 4.78 2.31 -5.11
N ASN A 144 4.55 1.65 -3.97
CA ASN A 144 4.32 2.31 -2.69
C ASN A 144 5.53 3.12 -2.20
N LEU A 145 6.74 2.66 -2.48
CA LEU A 145 7.95 3.42 -2.18
C LEU A 145 8.01 4.70 -3.01
N ALA A 146 7.76 4.61 -4.33
CA ALA A 146 7.77 5.76 -5.22
C ALA A 146 6.67 6.78 -4.89
N GLN A 147 5.44 6.34 -4.62
CA GLN A 147 4.32 7.24 -4.34
C GLN A 147 4.36 7.81 -2.93
N ASN A 148 4.54 6.94 -1.93
CA ASN A 148 4.24 7.28 -0.54
C ASN A 148 5.51 7.55 0.27
N HIS A 149 6.70 7.25 -0.27
CA HIS A 149 7.94 7.20 0.50
C HIS A 149 7.81 6.29 1.74
N SER A 150 7.06 5.20 1.58
CA SER A 150 6.68 4.30 2.68
C SER A 150 7.91 3.62 3.30
N PRO A 151 8.19 3.84 4.60
CA PRO A 151 9.27 3.12 5.28
C PRO A 151 8.99 1.62 5.37
N LEU A 152 7.73 1.21 5.45
CA LEU A 152 7.34 -0.20 5.46
C LEU A 152 7.69 -0.86 4.13
N ALA A 153 7.42 -0.20 3.00
CA ALA A 153 7.75 -0.73 1.68
C ALA A 153 9.25 -1.01 1.55
N VAL A 154 10.12 -0.12 2.07
CA VAL A 154 11.58 -0.35 2.08
C VAL A 154 11.94 -1.62 2.85
N MET A 155 11.34 -1.83 4.02
CA MET A 155 11.62 -3.01 4.85
C MET A 155 11.12 -4.30 4.19
N LEU A 156 9.95 -4.26 3.55
CA LEU A 156 9.38 -5.39 2.82
C LEU A 156 10.22 -5.74 1.58
N ILE A 157 10.67 -4.72 0.83
CA ILE A 157 11.58 -4.93 -0.31
C ILE A 157 12.88 -5.59 0.16
N PHE A 158 13.49 -5.05 1.22
CA PHE A 158 14.70 -5.62 1.78
C PHE A 158 14.50 -7.08 2.23
N GLY A 159 13.41 -7.36 2.95
CA GLY A 159 13.12 -8.70 3.44
C GLY A 159 12.82 -9.70 2.34
N GLY A 160 12.03 -9.30 1.33
CA GLY A 160 11.73 -10.14 0.16
C GLY A 160 12.99 -10.50 -0.62
N MET A 161 13.88 -9.53 -0.86
CA MET A 161 15.15 -9.79 -1.55
C MET A 161 16.09 -10.68 -0.74
N LEU A 162 16.13 -10.49 0.59
CA LEU A 162 16.96 -11.31 1.47
C LEU A 162 16.47 -12.77 1.52
N ASN A 163 15.16 -12.99 1.64
CA ASN A 163 14.58 -14.34 1.60
C ASN A 163 14.86 -15.03 0.27
N ALA A 164 14.64 -14.34 -0.86
CA ALA A 164 14.92 -14.91 -2.18
C ALA A 164 16.39 -15.32 -2.35
N LEU A 165 17.33 -14.56 -1.78
CA LEU A 165 18.75 -14.93 -1.75
C LEU A 165 19.05 -16.14 -0.85
N GLN A 166 18.37 -16.25 0.30
CA GLN A 166 18.57 -17.34 1.25
C GLN A 166 18.02 -18.67 0.74
N ASP A 167 16.90 -18.60 0.03
CA ASP A 167 16.18 -19.77 -0.49
C ASP A 167 16.58 -20.13 -1.94
N ASP A 168 17.60 -19.44 -2.50
CA ASP A 168 18.10 -19.61 -3.87
C ASP A 168 17.01 -19.43 -4.95
N GLU A 169 16.06 -18.52 -4.69
CA GLU A 169 14.98 -18.19 -5.63
C GLU A 169 15.48 -17.27 -6.75
N PRO A 170 14.91 -17.36 -7.97
CA PRO A 170 15.28 -16.48 -9.08
C PRO A 170 15.00 -14.99 -8.79
N LEU A 171 16.05 -14.17 -8.68
CA LEU A 171 15.91 -12.73 -8.45
C LEU A 171 15.38 -11.94 -9.66
N GLY A 172 15.54 -12.47 -10.88
CA GLY A 172 15.19 -11.77 -12.12
C GLY A 172 13.75 -11.24 -12.13
N PRO A 173 12.73 -12.10 -11.93
CA PRO A 173 11.33 -11.68 -11.85
C PRO A 173 11.06 -10.64 -10.75
N LEU A 174 11.63 -10.84 -9.55
CA LEU A 174 11.47 -9.94 -8.41
C LEU A 174 12.02 -8.54 -8.72
N LEU A 175 13.22 -8.46 -9.28
CA LEU A 175 13.87 -7.20 -9.66
C LEU A 175 13.12 -6.49 -10.79
N GLN A 176 12.62 -7.24 -11.77
CA GLN A 176 11.80 -6.69 -12.86
C GLN A 176 10.49 -6.09 -12.34
N ALA A 177 9.76 -6.83 -11.51
CA ALA A 177 8.52 -6.35 -10.91
C ALA A 177 8.76 -5.11 -10.03
N LEU A 178 9.80 -5.13 -9.18
CA LEU A 178 10.20 -3.98 -8.37
C LEU A 178 10.49 -2.75 -9.24
N SER A 179 11.28 -2.91 -10.30
CA SER A 179 11.61 -1.82 -11.22
C SER A 179 10.37 -1.28 -11.93
N GLN A 180 9.48 -2.17 -12.39
CA GLN A 180 8.24 -1.80 -13.06
C GLN A 180 7.32 -1.01 -12.13
N GLY A 181 7.08 -1.50 -10.90
CA GLY A 181 6.22 -0.85 -9.94
C GLY A 181 6.79 0.49 -9.48
N PHE A 182 8.10 0.57 -9.26
CA PHE A 182 8.76 1.83 -8.92
C PHE A 182 8.62 2.87 -10.03
N GLN A 183 8.88 2.51 -11.29
CA GLN A 183 8.71 3.42 -12.43
C GLN A 183 7.25 3.85 -12.58
N MET A 184 6.31 2.90 -12.49
CA MET A 184 4.88 3.19 -12.52
C MET A 184 4.46 4.20 -11.44
N GLY A 185 4.99 4.06 -10.22
CA GLY A 185 4.70 4.98 -9.12
C GLY A 185 5.29 6.38 -9.31
N LEU A 186 6.45 6.51 -9.98
CA LEU A 186 7.04 7.81 -10.30
C LEU A 186 6.26 8.58 -11.37
N ASP A 187 5.68 7.87 -12.33
CA ASP A 187 4.99 8.49 -13.47
C ASP A 187 3.53 8.86 -13.15
N ALA A 188 2.90 8.13 -12.24
CA ALA A 188 1.50 8.27 -11.87
C ALA A 188 1.20 9.50 -10.99
N ASP A 189 -0.06 9.91 -10.99
CA ASP A 189 -0.59 10.78 -9.93
C ASP A 189 -0.67 10.02 -8.59
N LEU A 190 -0.62 10.76 -7.47
CA LEU A 190 -0.70 10.18 -6.13
C LEU A 190 -2.07 9.51 -5.93
N VAL A 191 -2.11 8.17 -6.04
CA VAL A 191 -3.36 7.39 -6.12
C VAL A 191 -4.19 7.54 -4.86
N ILE A 192 -3.54 7.51 -3.69
CA ILE A 192 -4.22 7.60 -2.39
C ILE A 192 -4.87 8.97 -2.12
N ALA A 193 -4.56 9.98 -2.95
CA ALA A 193 -5.20 11.29 -2.91
C ALA A 193 -6.59 11.32 -3.57
N HIS A 194 -6.96 10.28 -4.32
CA HIS A 194 -8.27 10.20 -4.97
C HIS A 194 -9.25 9.43 -4.10
N LYS A 195 -10.53 9.82 -4.14
CA LYS A 195 -11.65 9.12 -3.48
C LYS A 195 -12.12 7.97 -4.38
N LEU A 196 -11.26 6.96 -4.55
CA LEU A 196 -11.44 5.84 -5.49
C LEU A 196 -12.78 5.13 -5.27
N GLU A 197 -13.18 5.04 -4.02
CA GLU A 197 -14.38 4.38 -3.53
C GLU A 197 -15.69 5.12 -3.89
N GLU A 198 -15.62 6.36 -4.38
CA GLU A 198 -16.78 7.05 -4.96
C GLU A 198 -17.02 6.67 -6.43
N GLY A 199 -16.06 5.98 -7.07
CA GLY A 199 -16.10 5.62 -8.49
C GLY A 199 -16.04 4.12 -8.76
N TRP A 200 -16.75 3.30 -7.97
CA TRP A 200 -16.77 1.84 -8.15
C TRP A 200 -17.30 1.37 -9.51
N GLU A 201 -18.29 2.07 -10.06
CA GLU A 201 -18.90 1.72 -11.36
C GLU A 201 -18.03 2.12 -12.54
N ARG A 202 -17.05 3.00 -12.31
CA ARG A 202 -16.20 3.56 -13.36
C ARG A 202 -15.30 2.47 -13.95
N PRO A 203 -15.15 2.42 -15.30
CA PRO A 203 -14.21 1.51 -15.94
C PRO A 203 -12.78 1.71 -15.46
N LEU A 204 -12.05 0.61 -15.22
CA LEU A 204 -10.64 0.65 -14.80
C LEU A 204 -9.75 1.43 -15.76
N VAL A 205 -10.04 1.35 -17.06
CA VAL A 205 -9.29 2.07 -18.09
C VAL A 205 -9.33 3.58 -17.84
N GLN A 206 -10.49 4.12 -17.49
CA GLN A 206 -10.62 5.55 -17.22
C GLN A 206 -9.92 5.95 -15.92
N TRP A 207 -9.91 5.09 -14.90
CA TRP A 207 -9.13 5.32 -13.69
C TRP A 207 -7.64 5.36 -13.99
N ARG A 208 -7.14 4.40 -14.78
CA ARG A 208 -5.73 4.35 -15.18
C ARG A 208 -5.32 5.58 -15.99
N GLU A 209 -6.17 6.04 -16.92
CA GLU A 209 -5.95 7.27 -17.67
C GLU A 209 -5.83 8.49 -16.75
N GLU A 210 -6.79 8.69 -15.83
CA GLU A 210 -6.76 9.83 -14.90
C GLU A 210 -5.55 9.79 -13.99
N LEU A 211 -5.17 8.60 -13.51
CA LEU A 211 -4.06 8.42 -12.58
C LEU A 211 -2.70 8.31 -13.30
N ARG A 212 -2.68 8.42 -14.63
CA ARG A 212 -1.48 8.25 -15.47
C ARG A 212 -0.78 6.91 -15.23
N LEU A 213 -1.57 5.85 -15.01
CA LEU A 213 -1.12 4.47 -14.89
C LEU A 213 -1.10 3.79 -16.28
N PRO A 214 -0.17 2.85 -16.52
CA PRO A 214 -0.09 2.14 -17.79
C PRO A 214 -1.35 1.30 -18.04
N HIS A 215 -1.74 1.24 -19.31
CA HIS A 215 -2.78 0.31 -19.74
C HIS A 215 -2.23 -1.12 -19.79
N PRO A 216 -3.04 -2.14 -19.47
CA PRO A 216 -2.61 -3.54 -19.48
C PRO A 216 -2.12 -4.08 -20.84
N ASN A 217 -2.24 -3.29 -21.92
CA ASN A 217 -1.77 -3.64 -23.27
C ASN A 217 -0.57 -2.79 -23.74
N ALA A 218 0.07 -2.01 -22.86
CA ALA A 218 1.33 -1.34 -23.17
C ALA A 218 2.49 -2.28 -22.80
N SER A 219 2.83 -3.20 -23.70
CA SER A 219 4.05 -4.01 -23.70
C SER A 219 4.86 -3.69 -24.95
#